data_AF-S0JRC3-F1
#
_entry.id   AF-S0JRC3-F1
#
_cell.length_a   1.000
_cell.length_b   1.000
_cell.length_c   1.000
_cell.angle_alpha   90.00
_cell.angle_beta   90.00
_cell.angle_gamma   90.00
#
_symmetry.space_group_name_H-M   'P 1'
#
loop_
_entity.id
_entity.type
_entity.pdbx_description
1 polymer ?
#
loop_
_entity_poly.entity_id
_entity_poly.type
_entity_poly.pdbx_seq_one_letter_code
_entity_poly.pdbx_strand_id
1 'polypeptide(L)'
;MKKIDMLHREFNRLKVIEFDRKEGNRRYWKCQCKCGNIVSVDGNKLRNGHTKSCGCLREETRHKQRKENEYSIVDGYVKVKLNDNTHMLCDIEDWERLKIHH
;
A
#
# COMPACT_ATOMS: atom_id res chain seq x y z
N MET A 1 -11.11 -35.52 7.27
CA MET A 1 -10.60 -34.14 7.50
C MET A 1 -11.71 -33.28 8.08
N LYS A 2 -11.53 -32.70 9.27
CA LYS A 2 -12.47 -31.74 9.87
C LYS A 2 -12.67 -30.54 8.93
N LYS A 3 -13.92 -30.17 8.66
CA LYS A 3 -14.29 -28.98 7.90
C LYS A 3 -13.89 -27.76 8.75
N ILE A 4 -12.95 -26.96 8.26
CA ILE A 4 -12.54 -25.74 8.93
C ILE A 4 -13.54 -24.68 8.51
N ASP A 5 -14.39 -24.29 9.44
CA ASP A 5 -15.26 -23.13 9.28
C ASP A 5 -14.47 -21.86 9.62
N MET A 6 -14.50 -20.91 8.70
CA MET A 6 -13.83 -19.62 8.85
C MET A 6 -14.79 -18.45 8.81
N LEU A 7 -16.09 -18.68 8.67
CA LEU A 7 -17.10 -17.63 8.64
C LEU A 7 -16.96 -16.70 9.86
N HIS A 8 -17.07 -15.40 9.62
CA HIS A 8 -16.96 -14.33 10.62
C HIS A 8 -15.60 -14.20 11.31
N ARG A 9 -14.60 -15.00 10.96
CA ARG A 9 -13.25 -14.85 11.51
C ARG A 9 -12.54 -13.67 10.87
N GLU A 10 -11.77 -12.97 11.68
CA GLU A 10 -10.97 -11.82 11.25
C GLU A 10 -9.49 -12.20 11.18
N PHE A 11 -8.83 -11.77 10.11
CA PHE A 11 -7.41 -11.93 9.87
C PHE A 11 -6.85 -10.59 9.39
N ASN A 12 -6.06 -9.92 10.22
CA ASN A 12 -5.54 -8.58 9.92
C ASN A 12 -6.68 -7.59 9.57
N ARG A 13 -6.76 -7.12 8.31
CA ARG A 13 -7.83 -6.22 7.84
C ARG A 13 -8.97 -6.96 7.13
N LEU A 14 -8.98 -8.29 7.11
CA LEU A 14 -9.90 -9.10 6.32
C LEU A 14 -10.84 -9.89 7.24
N LYS A 15 -12.14 -9.64 7.11
CA LYS A 15 -13.19 -10.41 7.77
C LYS A 15 -13.79 -11.40 6.78
N VAL A 16 -13.75 -12.69 7.10
CA VAL A 16 -14.36 -13.72 6.24
C VAL A 16 -15.87 -13.59 6.30
N ILE A 17 -16.49 -13.43 5.14
CA ILE A 17 -17.95 -13.26 5.00
C ILE A 17 -18.61 -14.50 4.40
N GLU A 18 -17.95 -15.20 3.48
CA GLU A 18 -18.49 -16.41 2.87
C GLU A 18 -17.40 -17.33 2.30
N PHE A 19 -17.74 -18.59 2.12
CA PHE A 19 -16.95 -19.49 1.28
C PHE A 19 -17.13 -19.11 -0.19
N ASP A 20 -16.03 -19.07 -0.94
CA ASP A 20 -16.07 -18.66 -2.36
C ASP A 20 -16.01 -19.88 -3.29
N ARG A 21 -14.86 -20.56 -3.32
CA ARG A 21 -14.63 -21.70 -4.21
C ARG A 21 -13.54 -22.63 -3.70
N LYS A 22 -13.51 -23.85 -4.25
CA LYS A 22 -12.42 -24.81 -4.07
C LYS A 22 -11.73 -25.01 -5.41
N GLU A 23 -10.41 -24.95 -5.42
CA GLU A 23 -9.57 -25.17 -6.60
C GLU A 23 -8.45 -26.14 -6.23
N GLY A 24 -8.56 -27.40 -6.69
CA GLY A 24 -7.70 -28.49 -6.22
C GLY A 24 -7.75 -28.65 -4.70
N ASN A 25 -6.60 -28.53 -4.04
CA ASN A 25 -6.48 -28.59 -2.58
C ASN A 25 -6.64 -27.22 -1.89
N ARG A 26 -6.83 -26.14 -2.64
CA ARG A 26 -6.98 -24.78 -2.10
C ARG A 26 -8.46 -24.45 -1.88
N ARG A 27 -8.75 -23.75 -0.79
CA ARG A 27 -10.09 -23.23 -0.47
C ARG A 27 -10.01 -21.72 -0.40
N TYR A 28 -10.80 -21.05 -1.21
CA TYR A 28 -10.89 -19.60 -1.24
C TYR A 28 -12.10 -19.13 -0.45
N TRP A 29 -11.94 -17.97 0.18
CA TRP A 29 -12.94 -17.34 1.02
C TRP A 29 -13.10 -15.90 0.60
N LYS A 30 -14.34 -15.43 0.46
CA LYS A 30 -14.58 -14.01 0.28
C LYS A 30 -14.42 -13.33 1.63
N CYS A 31 -13.62 -12.28 1.61
CA CYS A 31 -13.31 -11.49 2.77
C CYS A 31 -13.69 -10.03 2.50
N GLN A 32 -14.37 -9.40 3.45
CA GLN A 32 -14.56 -7.96 3.47
C GLN A 32 -13.33 -7.33 4.11
N CYS A 33 -12.67 -6.44 3.38
CA CYS A 33 -11.55 -5.66 3.87
C CYS A 33 -12.04 -4.46 4.68
N LYS A 34 -11.25 -3.99 5.66
CA LYS A 34 -11.54 -2.76 6.43
C LYS A 34 -11.72 -1.50 5.55
N CYS A 35 -11.17 -1.48 4.34
CA CYS A 35 -11.40 -0.38 3.38
C CYS A 35 -12.73 -0.52 2.60
N GLY A 36 -13.56 -1.52 2.88
CA GLY A 36 -14.85 -1.77 2.23
C GLY A 36 -14.83 -2.79 1.09
N ASN A 37 -13.67 -3.01 0.45
CA ASN A 37 -13.57 -3.91 -0.70
C ASN A 37 -13.72 -5.38 -0.33
N ILE A 38 -14.35 -6.16 -1.21
CA ILE A 38 -14.46 -7.61 -1.10
C ILE A 38 -13.39 -8.28 -1.95
N VAL A 39 -12.68 -9.25 -1.39
CA VAL A 39 -11.60 -9.99 -2.06
C VAL A 39 -11.71 -11.48 -1.79
N SER A 40 -11.44 -12.30 -2.81
CA SER A 40 -11.33 -13.76 -2.68
C SER A 40 -9.89 -14.14 -2.33
N VAL A 41 -9.70 -14.81 -1.19
CA VAL A 41 -8.37 -15.11 -0.64
C VAL A 41 -8.22 -16.60 -0.35
N ASP A 42 -7.07 -17.17 -0.71
CA ASP A 42 -6.69 -18.53 -0.33
C ASP A 42 -6.63 -18.64 1.21
N GLY A 43 -7.41 -19.57 1.77
CA GLY A 43 -7.50 -19.79 3.21
C GLY A 43 -6.18 -20.16 3.88
N ASN A 44 -5.20 -20.73 3.17
CA ASN A 44 -3.86 -20.92 3.70
C ASN A 44 -3.10 -19.59 3.82
N LYS A 45 -3.17 -18.75 2.78
CA LYS A 45 -2.53 -17.42 2.80
C LYS A 45 -3.17 -16.50 3.83
N LEU A 46 -4.48 -16.62 4.03
CA LEU A 46 -5.22 -15.87 5.04
C LEU A 46 -4.78 -16.26 6.47
N ARG A 47 -4.76 -17.56 6.77
CA ARG A 47 -4.38 -18.07 8.11
C ARG A 47 -2.92 -17.86 8.47
N ASN A 48 -2.02 -17.97 7.49
CA ASN A 48 -0.59 -17.74 7.70
C ASN A 48 -0.21 -16.25 7.66
N GLY A 49 -1.17 -15.34 7.46
CA GLY A 49 -0.93 -13.90 7.46
C GLY A 49 -0.19 -13.36 6.22
N HIS A 50 -0.09 -14.13 5.14
CA HIS A 50 0.49 -13.67 3.87
C HIS A 50 -0.42 -12.65 3.17
N THR A 51 -1.74 -12.79 3.31
CA THR A 51 -2.71 -11.82 2.80
C THR A 51 -3.30 -11.03 3.96
N LYS A 52 -2.90 -9.76 4.08
CA LYS A 52 -3.26 -8.89 5.23
C LYS A 52 -4.38 -7.89 4.92
N SER A 53 -4.62 -7.61 3.64
CA SER A 53 -5.64 -6.68 3.12
C SER A 53 -5.97 -7.03 1.67
N CYS A 54 -6.94 -6.33 1.07
CA CYS A 54 -7.22 -6.45 -0.37
C CYS A 54 -6.15 -5.80 -1.28
N GLY A 55 -5.11 -5.18 -0.70
CA GLY A 55 -4.11 -4.38 -1.43
C GLY A 55 -3.99 -2.95 -0.88
N CYS A 56 -5.06 -2.43 -0.28
CA CYS A 56 -5.11 -1.06 0.25
C CYS A 56 -3.99 -0.74 1.26
N LEU A 57 -3.57 -1.71 2.08
CA LEU A 57 -2.46 -1.51 3.01
C LEU A 57 -1.14 -1.17 2.29
N ARG A 58 -0.91 -1.80 1.12
CA ARG A 58 0.28 -1.53 0.30
C ARG A 58 0.20 -0.13 -0.31
N GLU A 59 -0.98 0.27 -0.78
CA GLU A 59 -1.22 1.60 -1.34
C GLU A 59 -1.03 2.70 -0.28
N GLU A 60 -1.64 2.56 0.88
CA GLU A 60 -1.47 3.47 2.02
C GLU A 60 0.01 3.63 2.40
N THR A 61 0.75 2.52 2.42
CA THR A 61 2.18 2.54 2.74
C THR A 61 2.99 3.24 1.64
N ARG A 62 2.67 3.00 0.37
CA ARG A 62 3.31 3.66 -0.77
C ARG A 62 3.06 5.17 -0.76
N HIS A 63 1.84 5.60 -0.44
CA HIS A 63 1.51 7.02 -0.33
C HIS A 63 2.26 7.70 0.81
N LYS A 64 2.37 7.06 1.98
CA LYS A 64 3.18 7.58 3.11
C LYS A 64 4.68 7.67 2.80
N GLN A 65 5.18 6.85 1.87
CA GLN A 65 6.57 6.87 1.45
C GLN A 65 6.88 7.89 0.36
N ARG A 66 5.86 8.51 -0.26
CA ARG A 66 6.07 9.62 -1.18
C ARG A 66 6.46 10.84 -0.35
N LYS A 67 7.74 10.91 0.01
CA LYS A 67 8.33 12.08 0.65
C LYS A 67 8.20 13.23 -0.35
N GLU A 68 7.62 14.35 0.07
CA GLU A 68 7.98 15.62 -0.56
C GLU A 68 9.50 15.71 -0.48
N ASN A 69 10.15 16.04 -1.59
CA ASN A 69 11.60 16.13 -1.57
C ASN A 69 11.98 17.24 -0.58
N GLU A 70 12.84 16.91 0.37
CA GLU A 70 13.43 17.91 1.26
C GLU A 70 14.24 18.89 0.40
N TYR A 71 13.99 20.18 0.56
CA TYR A 71 14.72 21.22 -0.15
C TYR A 71 15.12 22.35 0.79
N SER A 72 16.20 23.04 0.44
CA SER A 72 16.64 24.27 1.10
C SER A 72 17.08 25.30 0.05
N ILE A 73 17.03 26.58 0.41
CA ILE A 73 17.56 27.65 -0.43
C ILE A 73 18.98 27.96 0.05
N VAL A 74 19.96 27.88 -0.83
CA VAL A 74 21.37 28.17 -0.55
C VAL A 74 21.95 28.95 -1.72
N ASP A 75 22.46 30.14 -1.45
CA ASP A 75 23.17 30.99 -2.44
C ASP A 75 22.40 31.22 -3.75
N GLY A 76 21.08 31.43 -3.69
CA GLY A 76 20.24 31.64 -4.86
C GLY A 76 19.79 30.36 -5.59
N TYR A 77 20.14 29.18 -5.06
CA TYR A 77 19.71 27.90 -5.60
C TYR A 77 18.77 27.17 -4.66
N VAL A 78 17.75 26.53 -5.23
CA VAL A 78 16.97 25.49 -4.56
C VAL A 78 17.75 24.19 -4.61
N LYS A 79 18.22 23.75 -3.45
CA LYS A 79 18.94 22.49 -3.22
C LYS A 79 17.95 21.42 -2.79
N VAL A 80 17.63 20.50 -3.69
CA VAL A 80 16.71 19.38 -3.45
C VAL A 80 17.50 18.13 -3.09
N LYS A 81 17.25 17.55 -1.91
CA LYS A 81 17.91 16.32 -1.45
C LYS A 81 17.34 15.10 -2.19
N LEU A 82 18.19 14.37 -2.91
CA LEU A 82 17.83 13.12 -3.59
C LEU A 82 18.12 11.90 -2.71
N ASN A 83 19.24 11.92 -2.00
CA ASN A 83 19.65 10.95 -0.99
C ASN A 83 20.65 11.62 -0.03
N ASP A 84 21.22 10.89 0.94
CA ASP A 84 22.09 11.49 1.96
C ASP A 84 23.35 12.19 1.42
N ASN A 85 23.83 11.80 0.24
CA ASN A 85 25.06 12.35 -0.36
C ASN A 85 24.84 13.05 -1.71
N THR A 86 23.60 13.13 -2.21
CA THR A 86 23.31 13.67 -3.55
C THR A 86 22.20 14.70 -3.48
N HIS A 87 22.45 15.85 -4.10
CA HIS A 87 21.52 16.95 -4.20
C HIS A 87 21.43 17.45 -5.64
N MET A 88 20.23 17.87 -6.04
CA MET A 88 20.01 18.65 -7.26
C MET A 88 20.03 20.13 -6.89
N LEU A 89 20.69 20.95 -7.70
CA LEU A 89 20.65 22.41 -7.58
C LEU A 89 19.84 22.94 -8.76
N CYS A 90 18.85 23.77 -8.47
CA CYS A 90 18.04 24.48 -9.45
C CYS A 90 18.12 25.97 -9.12
N ASP A 91 18.38 26.81 -10.11
CA ASP A 91 18.32 28.25 -9.93
C ASP A 91 16.94 28.67 -9.40
N ILE A 92 16.89 29.63 -8.48
CA ILE A 92 15.63 30.01 -7.83
C ILE A 92 14.61 30.58 -8.82
N GLU A 93 15.04 31.32 -9.84
CA GLU A 93 14.14 31.87 -10.85
C GLU A 93 13.56 30.77 -11.72
N ASP A 94 14.37 29.79 -12.12
CA ASP A 94 13.92 28.62 -12.87
C ASP A 94 12.95 27.77 -12.04
N TRP A 95 13.21 27.60 -10.75
CA TRP A 95 12.32 26.89 -9.83
C TRP A 95 10.94 27.57 -9.70
N GLU A 96 10.92 28.90 -9.58
CA GLU A 96 9.68 29.67 -9.55
C GLU A 96 8.88 29.54 -10.85
N ARG A 97 9.55 29.59 -12.01
CA ARG A 97 8.92 29.36 -13.32
C ARG A 97 8.30 27.96 -13.42
N LEU A 98 9.01 26.93 -12.95
CA LEU A 98 8.54 25.55 -12.98
C LEU A 98 7.30 25.32 -12.10
N LYS A 99 7.18 26.03 -10.97
CA LYS A 99 6.00 25.95 -10.09
C LYS A 99 4.71 26.47 -10.73
N ILE A 100 4.81 27.42 -11.66
CA ILE A 100 3.65 28.08 -12.29
C ILE A 100 3.00 27.19 -13.36
N HIS A 101 3.71 26.19 -13.89
CA HIS A 101 3.24 25.32 -14.97
C HIS A 101 2.53 24.02 -14.52
N HIS A 102 2.03 23.97 -13.28
CA HIS A 102 1.30 22.83 -12.74
C HIS A 102 -0.16 23.14 -12.41
#